data_AF-P48117-F1
#
_entry.id   AF-P48117-F1
#
_cell.length_a   1.000
_cell.length_b   1.000
_cell.length_c   1.000
_cell.angle_alpha   90.00
_cell.angle_beta   90.00
_cell.angle_gamma   90.00
#
_symmetry.space_group_name_H-M   'P 1'
#
loop_
_entity.id
_entity.type
_entity.pdbx_description
1 polymer ?
#
loop_
_entity_poly.entity_id
_entity_poly.type
_entity_poly.pdbx_seq_one_letter_code
_entity_poly.pdbx_strand_id
1 'polypeptide(L)' 'MSFSKYLSTAPVIGTLTAFFLAGLLIEINRFNPDLLVYPF' A
#
# COMPACT_ATOMS: atom_id res chain seq x y z
N MET A 1 -2.44 9.99 -23.80
CA MET A 1 -3.71 9.38 -23.30
C MET A 1 -3.63 7.86 -23.14
N SER A 2 -3.01 7.13 -24.07
CA SER A 2 -2.93 5.65 -24.02
C SER A 2 -2.17 5.11 -22.79
N PHE A 3 -1.08 5.76 -22.40
CA PHE A 3 -0.29 5.34 -21.22
C PHE A 3 -1.10 5.45 -19.91
N SER A 4 -1.78 6.57 -19.67
CA SER A 4 -2.63 6.74 -18.48
C SER A 4 -3.75 5.70 -18.44
N LYS A 5 -4.36 5.33 -19.59
CA LYS A 5 -5.35 4.26 -19.65
C LYS A 5 -4.76 2.89 -19.29
N TYR A 6 -3.53 2.60 -19.71
CA TYR A 6 -2.82 1.38 -19.33
C TYR A 6 -2.58 1.34 -17.81
N LEU A 7 -2.14 2.45 -17.20
CA LEU A 7 -1.98 2.56 -15.75
C LEU A 7 -3.30 2.32 -15.02
N SER A 8 -4.41 2.78 -15.57
CA SER A 8 -5.75 2.60 -15.00
C SER A 8 -6.37 1.21 -15.22
N THR A 9 -5.65 0.26 -15.81
CA THR A 9 -6.16 -1.12 -15.89
C THR A 9 -6.20 -1.76 -14.50
N ALA A 10 -7.21 -2.59 -14.26
CA ALA A 10 -7.44 -3.25 -12.96
C ALA A 10 -6.19 -3.92 -12.35
N PRO A 11 -5.39 -4.73 -13.08
CA PRO A 11 -4.18 -5.33 -12.50
C PRO A 11 -3.11 -4.28 -12.15
N VAL A 12 -2.95 -3.22 -12.96
CA VAL A 12 -1.90 -2.22 -12.73
C VAL A 12 -2.24 -1.35 -11.51
N ILE A 13 -3.45 -0.81 -11.43
CA ILE A 13 -3.89 -0.09 -10.21
C ILE A 13 -3.88 -1.02 -8.99
N GLY A 14 -4.31 -2.28 -9.15
CA GLY A 14 -4.31 -3.26 -8.08
C GLY A 14 -2.92 -3.48 -7.49
N THR A 15 -1.91 -3.71 -8.34
CA THR A 15 -0.52 -3.87 -7.89
C THR A 15 0.04 -2.59 -7.27
N LEU A 16 -0.19 -1.42 -7.86
CA LEU A 16 0.27 -0.14 -7.30
C LEU A 16 -0.34 0.14 -5.93
N THR A 17 -1.63 -0.14 -5.78
CA THR A 17 -2.36 0.06 -4.51
C THR A 17 -1.89 -0.93 -3.45
N ALA A 18 -1.78 -2.22 -3.81
CA ALA A 18 -1.29 -3.24 -2.90
C ALA A 18 0.16 -2.99 -2.48
N PHE A 19 1.02 -2.56 -3.41
CA PHE A 19 2.41 -2.19 -3.11
C PHE A 19 2.48 -0.99 -2.16
N PHE A 20 1.70 0.06 -2.40
CA PHE A 20 1.64 1.22 -1.52
C PHE A 20 1.13 0.87 -0.12
N LEU A 21 0.01 0.14 -0.02
CA LEU A 21 -0.56 -0.30 1.24
C LEU A 21 0.39 -1.23 2.01
N ALA A 22 1.00 -2.20 1.33
CA ALA A 22 1.97 -3.10 1.94
C ALA A 22 3.18 -2.33 2.46
N GLY A 23 3.75 -1.42 1.65
CA GLY A 23 4.85 -0.56 2.08
C GLY A 23 4.50 0.29 3.30
N LEU A 24 3.32 0.92 3.30
CA LEU A 24 2.84 1.71 4.44
C LEU A 24 2.67 0.85 5.70
N LEU A 25 2.06 -0.34 5.58
CA LEU A 25 1.91 -1.26 6.71
C LEU A 25 3.26 -1.77 7.24
N ILE A 26 4.21 -2.07 6.35
CA ILE A 26 5.57 -2.48 6.74
C ILE A 26 6.25 -1.36 7.52
N GLU A 27 6.17 -0.12 7.04
CA GLU A 27 6.79 1.02 7.73
C GLU A 27 6.14 1.29 9.08
N ILE A 28 4.80 1.23 9.18
CA ILE A 28 4.09 1.36 10.45
C ILE A 28 4.58 0.32 11.47
N ASN A 29 4.67 -0.95 11.06
CA ASN A 29 5.18 -2.01 11.91
C ASN A 29 6.69 -1.89 12.16
N ARG A 30 7.48 -1.28 11.26
CA ARG A 30 8.91 -1.02 11.52
C ARG A 30 9.10 0.01 12.64
N PHE A 31 8.26 1.05 12.66
CA PHE A 31 8.30 2.07 13.71
C PHE A 31 7.61 1.62 15.01
N ASN A 32 6.62 0.72 14.92
CA ASN A 32 5.84 0.20 16.06
C ASN A 32 5.67 -1.33 15.95
N PRO A 33 6.72 -2.12 16.26
CA PRO A 33 6.77 -3.55 15.94
C PRO A 33 5.78 -4.44 16.69
N ASP A 34 5.34 -4.04 17.89
CA ASP A 34 4.57 -4.89 18.79
C ASP A 34 3.27 -4.22 19.26
N LEU A 35 2.54 -3.59 18.33
CA LEU A 35 1.28 -2.91 18.63
C LEU A 35 0.11 -3.91 18.71
N LEU A 36 -0.06 -4.56 19.86
CA LEU A 36 -1.16 -5.51 20.10
C LEU A 36 -2.52 -4.82 20.30
N VAL A 37 -2.49 -3.64 20.94
CA VAL A 37 -3.66 -2.78 21.20
C VAL A 37 -3.28 -1.35 20.90
N TYR A 38 -4.27 -0.52 20.61
CA TYR A 38 -4.09 0.92 20.45
C TYR A 38 -3.93 1.57 21.83
N PRO A 39 -2.75 2.09 22.20
CA PRO A 39 -2.47 2.49 23.58
C PRO A 39 -2.79 3.97 23.89
N PHE A 40 -3.45 4.70 22.99
CA PHE A 40 -3.75 6.14 23.14
C PHE A 40 -5.22 6.49 22.91
#